data_AF-A0A2V6PWD7-F1
#
_entry.id   AF-A0A2V6PWD7-F1
#
_cell.length_a   1.000
_cell.length_b   1.000
_cell.length_c   1.000
_cell.angle_alpha   90.00
_cell.angle_beta   90.00
_cell.angle_gamma   90.00
#
_symmetry.space_group_name_H-M   'P 1'
#
loop_
_entity.id
_entity.type
_entity.pdbx_description
1 polymer ?
#
loop_
_entity_poly.entity_id
_entity_poly.type
_entity_poly.pdbx_seq_one_letter_code
_entity_poly.pdbx_strand_id
1 'polypeptide(L)' 'MFRRADVLPRLKPGDQVIRRHRLLKTQGTVLRFDGVDANRASRVWVRWSHPTTLPNPSLERVDELELVDGSGLAD' A
#
# COMPACT_ATOMS: atom_id res chain seq x y z
N MET A 1 -21.25 -15.28 0.03
CA MET A 1 -19.83 -15.70 0.04
C MET A 1 -19.11 -14.86 -1.01
N PHE A 2 -18.60 -13.68 -0.66
CA PHE A 2 -18.01 -12.76 -1.64
C PHE A 2 -16.59 -13.20 -1.99
N ARG A 3 -16.42 -13.77 -3.19
CA ARG A 3 -15.09 -13.93 -3.82
C ARG A 3 -14.56 -12.54 -4.16
N ARG A 4 -13.80 -11.94 -3.25
CA ARG A 4 -13.00 -10.73 -3.51
C ARG A 4 -11.74 -11.11 -4.29
N ALA A 5 -11.91 -11.38 -5.57
CA ALA A 5 -10.82 -11.32 -6.54
C ALA A 5 -11.10 -10.12 -7.45
N ASP A 6 -10.05 -9.35 -7.73
CA ASP A 6 -9.94 -8.44 -8.86
C ASP A 6 -10.73 -7.12 -8.80
N VAL A 7 -10.26 -6.18 -7.98
CA VAL A 7 -9.62 -4.94 -8.48
C VAL A 7 -8.73 -4.46 -7.31
N LEU A 8 -7.44 -4.79 -7.30
CA LEU A 8 -6.51 -3.91 -6.58
C LEU A 8 -6.55 -2.61 -7.40
N PRO A 9 -7.12 -1.49 -6.89
CA PRO A 9 -6.97 -0.23 -7.59
C PRO A 9 -5.48 -0.06 -7.84
N ARG A 10 -5.11 0.22 -9.10
CA ARG A 10 -3.70 0.40 -9.48
C ARG A 10 -3.13 1.44 -8.52
N LEU A 11 -2.34 0.98 -7.54
CA LEU A 11 -1.69 1.86 -6.58
C LEU A 11 -0.90 2.90 -7.35
N LYS A 12 -0.80 4.10 -6.79
CA LYS A 12 -0.06 5.23 -7.37
C LYS A 12 0.91 5.79 -6.35
N PRO A 13 2.00 6.43 -6.78
CA PRO A 13 2.80 7.27 -5.89
C PRO A 13 1.91 8.27 -5.16
N GLY A 14 2.05 8.35 -3.85
CA GLY A 14 1.23 9.20 -2.96
C GLY A 14 0.09 8.48 -2.24
N ASP A 15 -0.32 7.29 -2.70
CA ASP A 15 -1.40 6.53 -2.05
C ASP A 15 -1.02 6.15 -0.61
N GLN A 16 -2.00 6.26 0.29
CA GLN A 16 -1.89 5.76 1.66
C GLN A 16 -2.25 4.28 1.69
N VAL A 17 -1.38 3.46 2.28
CA VAL A 17 -1.56 2.01 2.34
C VAL A 17 -1.34 1.48 3.75
N ILE A 18 -1.94 0.33 4.05
CA ILE A 18 -1.66 -0.45 5.26
C ILE A 18 -1.16 -1.84 4.89
N ARG A 19 -0.36 -2.45 5.77
CA ARG A 19 0.06 -3.85 5.60
C ARG A 19 -1.12 -4.80 5.89
N ARG A 20 -1.41 -5.71 4.97
CA ARG A 20 -2.55 -6.63 5.13
C ARG A 20 -2.31 -7.72 6.19
N HIS A 21 -1.12 -8.31 6.25
CA HIS A 21 -0.83 -9.53 7.04
C HIS A 21 -0.10 -9.32 8.36
N ARG A 22 0.25 -8.08 8.74
CA ARG A 22 0.96 -7.85 10.00
C ARG A 22 -0.02 -7.61 11.15
N LEU A 23 0.32 -8.15 12.33
CA LEU A 23 -0.44 -7.95 13.58
C LEU A 23 -0.66 -6.46 13.89
N LEU A 24 0.35 -5.64 13.59
CA LEU A 24 0.28 -4.18 13.73
C LEU A 24 -0.01 -3.57 12.37
N LYS A 25 -1.21 -2.99 12.23
CA LYS A 25 -1.60 -2.20 11.06
C LYS A 25 -0.78 -0.91 11.07
N THR A 26 0.28 -0.90 10.26
CA THR A 26 1.12 0.27 10.06
C THR A 26 0.70 0.95 8.77
N GLN A 27 0.41 2.25 8.84
CA GLN A 27 0.13 3.07 7.67
C GLN A 27 1.42 3.54 7.01
N GLY A 28 1.43 3.60 5.69
CA GLY A 28 2.56 4.07 4.91
C GLY A 28 2.11 4.79 3.66
N THR A 29 3.05 5.47 3.02
CA THR A 29 2.83 6.19 1.76
C THR A 29 3.63 5.53 0.65
N VAL A 30 2.97 5.25 -0.47
CA VAL A 30 3.62 4.74 -1.68
C VAL A 30 4.55 5.81 -2.25
N LEU A 31 5.84 5.47 -2.43
CA LEU A 31 6.84 6.38 -2.97
C LEU A 31 7.01 6.19 -4.48
N ARG A 32 7.28 4.96 -4.91
CA ARG A 32 7.55 4.59 -6.31
C ARG A 32 7.45 3.09 -6.51
N PHE A 33 7.21 2.67 -7.74
CA PHE A 33 7.25 1.27 -8.12
C PHE A 33 8.67 0.82 -8.43
N ASP A 34 8.97 -0.44 -8.11
CA ASP A 34 10.24 -1.07 -8.48
C ASP A 34 10.07 -1.71 -9.85
N GLY A 35 10.49 -0.99 -10.90
CA GLY A 35 10.33 -1.37 -12.31
C GLY A 35 9.19 -0.64 -13.03
N VAL A 36 9.48 -0.16 -14.23
CA VAL A 36 8.52 0.43 -15.17
C VAL A 36 8.07 -0.68 -16.11
N ASP A 37 6.93 -1.31 -15.86
CA ASP A 37 6.22 -1.97 -16.95
C ASP A 37 4.72 -1.80 -16.80
N ALA A 38 4.06 -1.60 -17.94
CA ALA A 38 2.64 -1.42 -18.14
C ALA A 38 1.78 -2.59 -17.62
N ASN A 39 2.41 -3.69 -17.18
CA ASN A 39 1.79 -4.97 -16.89
C ASN A 39 1.95 -5.49 -15.45
N ARG A 40 1.88 -4.60 -14.44
CA ARG A 40 1.77 -4.92 -12.98
C ARG A 40 3.14 -5.03 -12.29
N ALA A 41 3.69 -3.89 -11.88
CA ALA A 41 4.77 -3.89 -10.88
C ALA A 41 4.33 -4.73 -9.67
N SER A 42 5.08 -5.79 -9.38
CA SER A 42 4.80 -6.70 -8.27
C SER A 42 5.22 -6.11 -6.93
N ARG A 43 6.06 -5.08 -6.94
CA ARG A 43 6.65 -4.45 -5.76
C ARG A 43 6.66 -2.94 -5.82
N VAL A 44 6.61 -2.34 -4.64
CA VAL A 44 6.50 -0.90 -4.44
C VAL A 44 7.27 -0.45 -3.20
N TRP A 45 7.96 0.67 -3.31
CA TRP A 45 8.60 1.31 -2.17
C TRP A 45 7.55 2.05 -1.35
N VAL A 46 7.45 1.72 -0.06
CA VAL A 46 6.52 2.35 0.88
C VAL A 46 7.31 2.97 2.01
N ARG A 47 7.05 4.25 2.28
CA ARG A 47 7.53 4.93 3.49
C ARG A 47 6.53 4.70 4.60
N TRP A 48 6.91 3.92 5.60
CA TRP A 48 6.05 3.64 6.76
C TRP A 48 6.04 4.80 7.75
N SER A 49 4.86 5.13 8.26
CA SER A 49 4.65 6.07 9.35
C SER A 49 4.79 5.32 10.66
N HIS A 50 5.94 5.47 11.31
CA HIS A 50 6.16 4.99 12.67
C HIS A 50 6.28 6.20 13.61
N PRO A 51 5.55 6.22 14.73
CA PRO A 51 5.56 7.37 15.65
C PRO A 51 6.89 7.54 16.38
N THR A 52 7.66 6.47 16.52
CA THR A 52 8.85 6.41 17.38
C THR A 52 10.14 6.07 16.64
N THR A 53 10.06 5.76 15.35
CA THR A 53 11.23 5.41 14.54
C THR A 53 11.28 6.28 13.30
N LEU A 54 12.50 6.57 12.83
CA LEU A 54 12.69 7.27 11.57
C LEU A 54 11.95 6.52 10.46
N PRO A 55 11.37 7.24 9.48
CA PRO A 55 10.69 6.59 8.37
C PRO A 55 11.69 5.66 7.68
N ASN A 56 11.41 4.36 7.69
CA ASN A 56 12.23 3.36 7.02
C ASN A 56 11.47 2.91 5.77
N PRO A 57 11.81 3.42 4.57
CA PRO A 57 11.22 2.94 3.34
C PRO A 57 11.57 1.47 3.15
N SER A 58 10.57 0.65 2.86
CA SER A 58 10.79 -0.75 2.50
C SER A 58 10.12 -1.10 1.19
N LEU A 59 10.67 -2.10 0.53
CA LEU A 59 10.17 -2.62 -0.73
C LEU A 59 9.18 -3.76 -0.47
N GLU A 60 7.92 -3.52 -0.76
CA GLU A 60 6.79 -4.36 -0.37
C GLU A 60 6.08 -4.89 -1.60
N ARG A 61 5.40 -6.03 -1.48
CA ARG A 61 4.62 -6.56 -2.61
C ARG A 61 3.27 -5.85 -2.69
N VAL A 62 2.76 -5.63 -3.90
CA VAL A 62 1.49 -4.91 -4.08
C VAL A 62 0.29 -5.71 -3.55
N ASP A 63 0.32 -7.04 -3.64
CA ASP A 63 -0.71 -7.93 -3.09
C ASP A 63 -0.72 -7.99 -1.55
N GLU A 64 0.33 -7.42 -0.94
CA GLU A 64 0.53 -7.34 0.51
C GLU A 64 0.03 -6.03 1.13
N LEU A 65 -0.41 -5.11 0.28
CA LEU A 65 -0.86 -3.78 0.64
C LEU A 65 -2.37 -3.64 0.43
N GLU A 66 -2.97 -2.87 1.33
CA GLU A 66 -4.37 -2.49 1.25
C GLU A 66 -4.43 -0.97 1.18
N LEU A 67 -5.13 -0.44 0.17
CA LEU A 67 -5.32 1.00 0.00
C LEU A 67 -6.19 1.52 1.13
N VAL A 68 -5.77 2.61 1.76
CA VAL A 68 -6.60 3.36 2.70
C VAL A 68 -7.52 4.23 1.86
N ASP A 69 -8.70 3.73 1.51
CA ASP A 69 -9.69 4.51 0.79
C ASP A 69 -10.10 5.74 1.61
N GLY A 70 -9.93 6.92 1.02
CA GLY A 70 -10.45 8.17 1.58
C GLY A 70 -11.98 8.25 1.60
N SER A 71 -12.70 7.24 1.11
CA SER A 71 -14.16 7.17 1.09
C SER A 71 -14.78 6.66 2.41
N GLY A 72 -14.04 6.72 3.51
CA GLY A 72 -14.54 6.49 4.88
C GLY A 72 -14.80 7.75 5.69
N LEU A 73 -14.69 8.94 5.07
CA LEU A 73 -15.07 10.23 5.64
C LEU A 73 -16.03 10.93 4.67
N ALA A 74 -17.27 10.44 4.62
CA ALA A 74 -18.40 11.26 4.24
C ALA A 74 -19.31 11.31 5.49
N ASP A 75 -19.61 12.52 5.92
CA ASP A 75 -20.47 12.90 7.06
C ASP A 75 -21.78 12.12 7.14
#